data_AF-A0A1J4RJY3-F1
#
_entry.id   AF-A0A1J4RJY3-F1
#
_cell.length_a   1.000
_cell.length_b   1.000
_cell.length_c   1.000
_cell.angle_alpha   90.00
_cell.angle_beta   90.00
_cell.angle_gamma   90.00
#
_symmetry.space_group_name_H-M   'P 1'
#
loop_
_entity.id
_entity.type
_entity.pdbx_description
1 polymer ?
#
loop_
_entity_poly.entity_id
_entity_poly.type
_entity_poly.pdbx_seq_one_letter_code
_entity_poly.pdbx_strand_id
1 'polypeptide(L)' 'MDLFCPNCKTRIDELIECDNCQSIGCPKCIRKKSGKWVCHKCPEPISEEPKYYYSQPQKEKKDEEVSNAFAAMFG' A
#
# COMPACT_ATOMS: atom_id res chain seq x y z
N MET A 1 -28.63 -11.77 -22.90
CA MET A 1 -27.90 -12.77 -22.10
C MET A 1 -27.28 -12.04 -20.95
N ASP A 2 -27.35 -12.60 -19.73
CA ASP A 2 -26.77 -11.98 -18.54
C ASP A 2 -25.37 -12.52 -18.28
N LEU A 3 -24.40 -11.62 -18.12
CA LEU A 3 -23.03 -11.99 -17.77
C LEU A 3 -22.84 -11.86 -16.26
N PHE A 4 -22.12 -12.83 -15.68
CA PHE A 4 -21.80 -12.85 -14.26
C PHE A 4 -20.29 -12.90 -14.07
N CYS A 5 -19.79 -12.10 -13.13
CA CYS A 5 -18.38 -12.13 -12.79
C CYS A 5 -18.00 -13.47 -12.14
N PRO A 6 -16.97 -14.20 -12.61
CA PRO A 6 -16.54 -15.47 -12.02
C PRO A 6 -15.96 -15.31 -10.61
N ASN A 7 -15.46 -14.12 -10.24
CA ASN A 7 -14.86 -13.88 -8.92
C ASN A 7 -15.89 -13.49 -7.85
N CYS A 8 -16.82 -12.59 -8.17
CA CYS A 8 -17.76 -12.05 -7.18
C CYS A 8 -19.24 -12.38 -7.46
N LYS A 9 -19.53 -13.15 -8.52
CA LYS A 9 -20.88 -13.57 -8.94
C LYS A 9 -21.88 -12.42 -9.15
N THR A 10 -21.38 -11.19 -9.30
CA THR A 10 -22.20 -10.01 -9.57
C THR A 10 -22.60 -9.98 -11.04
N ARG A 11 -23.85 -9.62 -11.34
CA ARG A 11 -24.35 -9.38 -12.70
C ARG A 11 -23.65 -8.14 -13.28
N ILE A 12 -23.19 -8.24 -14.51
CA ILE A 12 -22.41 -7.19 -15.17
C ILE A 12 -22.73 -7.16 -16.67
N ASP A 13 -22.42 -6.04 -17.29
CA ASP A 13 -22.58 -5.84 -18.73
C ASP A 13 -21.27 -6.13 -19.50
N GLU A 14 -20.12 -6.00 -18.83
CA GLU A 14 -18.80 -6.16 -19.44
C GLU A 14 -17.81 -6.90 -18.53
N LEU A 15 -17.07 -7.84 -19.12
CA LEU A 15 -15.96 -8.56 -18.51
C LEU A 15 -14.63 -7.96 -18.98
N ILE A 16 -13.69 -7.80 -18.06
CA ILE A 16 -12.35 -7.30 -18.30
C ILE A 16 -11.37 -8.47 -18.14
N GLU A 17 -10.32 -8.48 -18.95
CA GLU A 17 -9.22 -9.43 -18.83
C GLU A 17 -8.02 -8.77 -18.13
N CYS A 18 -7.39 -9.49 -17.20
CA CYS A 18 -6.18 -9.03 -16.52
C CYS A 18 -4.97 -9.14 -17.46
N ASP A 19 -4.24 -8.05 -17.67
CA ASP A 19 -3.05 -8.02 -18.53
C ASP A 19 -1.90 -8.93 -18.03
N ASN A 20 -1.87 -9.27 -16.74
CA ASN A 20 -0.74 -9.98 -16.12
C ASN A 20 -0.96 -11.50 -16.02
N CYS A 21 -2.20 -11.94 -15.78
CA CYS A 21 -2.53 -13.36 -15.60
C CYS A 21 -3.68 -13.85 -16.49
N GLN A 22 -4.16 -13.01 -17.42
CA GLN A 22 -5.25 -13.31 -18.36
C GLN A 22 -6.54 -13.81 -17.70
N SER A 23 -6.72 -13.49 -16.41
CA SER A 23 -7.93 -13.85 -15.68
C SER A 23 -9.06 -12.89 -16.00
N ILE A 24 -10.24 -13.43 -16.28
CA ILE A 24 -11.44 -12.64 -16.59
C ILE A 24 -12.15 -12.25 -15.29
N GLY A 25 -12.62 -11.00 -15.20
CA GLY A 25 -13.33 -10.49 -14.04
C GLY A 25 -14.13 -9.24 -14.35
N CYS A 26 -14.82 -8.69 -13.35
CA CYS A 26 -15.56 -7.43 -13.48
C CYS A 26 -14.68 -6.21 -13.15
N PRO A 27 -15.15 -4.98 -13.47
CA PRO A 27 -14.46 -3.73 -13.13
C PRO A 27 -14.22 -3.51 -11.62
N LYS A 28 -14.90 -4.26 -10.75
CA LYS A 28 -14.64 -4.24 -9.30
C LYS A 28 -13.45 -5.14 -8.91
N CYS A 29 -13.28 -6.27 -9.58
CA CYS A 29 -12.25 -7.27 -9.30
C CYS A 29 -10.92 -6.99 -10.03
N ILE A 30 -11.00 -6.31 -11.18
CA ILE A 30 -9.86 -5.91 -12.02
C ILE A 30 -9.89 -4.40 -12.12
N ARG A 31 -8.79 -3.75 -11.71
CA ARG A 31 -8.69 -2.29 -11.65
C ARG A 31 -7.56 -1.81 -12.56
N LYS A 32 -7.72 -0.62 -13.12
CA LYS A 32 -6.70 0.01 -13.94
C LYS A 32 -5.65 0.66 -13.04
N LYS A 33 -4.41 0.17 -13.08
CA LYS A 33 -3.24 0.74 -12.37
C LYS A 33 -2.14 1.01 -13.39
N SER A 34 -1.58 2.23 -13.37
CA SER A 34 -0.53 2.66 -14.30
C SER A 34 -0.83 2.37 -15.78
N GLY A 35 -2.09 2.51 -16.17
CA GLY A 35 -2.55 2.27 -17.55
C GLY A 35 -2.91 0.82 -17.90
N LYS A 36 -2.61 -0.16 -17.03
CA LYS A 36 -2.86 -1.60 -17.26
C LYS A 36 -4.00 -2.13 -16.38
N TRP A 37 -4.77 -3.10 -16.86
CA TRP A 37 -5.81 -3.78 -16.09
C TRP A 37 -5.21 -4.92 -15.26
N VAL A 38 -5.23 -4.76 -13.94
CA VAL A 38 -4.60 -5.71 -13.02
C VAL A 38 -5.63 -6.23 -12.03
N CYS A 39 -5.71 -7.55 -11.88
CA CYS A 39 -6.58 -8.20 -10.90
C CYS A 39 -5.96 -8.17 -9.50
N HIS A 40 -6.78 -8.29 -8.46
CA HIS A 40 -6.34 -8.32 -7.06
C HIS A 40 -5.42 -9.50 -6.70
N LYS A 41 -5.39 -10.57 -7.52
CA LYS A 41 -4.52 -11.74 -7.28
C LYS A 41 -3.11 -11.54 -7.79
N CYS A 42 -2.94 -10.69 -8.79
CA CYS A 42 -1.61 -10.38 -9.29
C CYS A 42 -0.88 -9.51 -8.27
N PRO A 43 0.40 -9.79 -7.99
CA PRO A 43 1.21 -8.84 -7.26
C PRO A 43 1.14 -7.51 -8.01
N GLU A 44 0.84 -6.44 -7.29
CA GLU A 44 0.98 -5.11 -7.86
C GLU A 44 2.41 -5.01 -8.39
N PRO A 45 2.63 -4.50 -9.61
CA PRO A 45 3.97 -4.07 -9.95
C PRO A 45 4.33 -3.09 -8.84
N ILE A 46 5.39 -3.41 -8.09
CA ILE A 46 5.98 -2.49 -7.14
C ILE A 46 6.36 -1.30 -8.00
N SER A 47 5.48 -0.30 -8.12
CA SER A 47 5.91 0.99 -8.61
C SER A 47 6.87 1.42 -7.53
N GLU A 48 8.15 1.35 -7.87
CA GLU A 48 9.20 2.09 -7.21
C GLU A 48 8.86 3.58 -7.38
N GLU A 49 7.76 4.02 -6.77
CA GLU A 49 7.62 5.40 -6.39
C GLU A 49 8.65 5.54 -5.27
N PRO A 50 9.75 6.28 -5.49
CA PRO A 50 10.61 6.63 -4.38
C PRO A 50 9.69 7.36 -3.39
N LYS A 51 9.42 6.73 -2.25
CA LYS A 51 8.91 7.45 -1.09
C LYS A 51 9.98 8.49 -0.77
N TYR A 52 9.86 9.67 -1.36
CA TYR A 52 10.56 10.88 -0.98
C TYR A 52 10.08 11.20 0.44
N TYR A 53 10.59 10.47 1.42
CA TYR A 53 10.50 10.84 2.81
C TYR A 53 11.74 11.68 3.11
N TYR A 54 11.70 12.93 2.62
CA TYR A 54 12.67 13.91 3.06
C TYR A 54 12.31 14.35 4.47
N SER A 55 13.33 14.36 5.33
CA SER A 55 13.43 14.99 6.68
C SER A 55 13.04 14.04 7.83
N GLN A 56 13.91 13.71 8.80
CA GLN A 56 15.05 14.44 9.36
C GLN A 56 16.14 13.48 9.89
N PRO A 57 17.42 13.89 9.98
CA PRO A 57 18.45 13.14 10.68
C PRO A 57 18.22 13.19 12.19
N GLN A 58 17.98 12.04 12.83
CA GLN A 58 18.20 11.94 14.28
C GLN A 58 19.71 11.91 14.51
N LYS A 59 20.28 13.11 14.71
CA LYS A 59 21.50 13.33 15.50
C LYS A 59 21.32 12.53 16.79
N GLU A 60 22.06 11.45 16.95
CA GLU A 60 23.39 11.43 17.52
C GLU A 60 23.38 11.60 19.06
N LYS A 61 23.82 10.52 19.71
CA LYS A 61 24.45 10.39 21.04
C LYS A 61 23.53 10.53 22.26
N LYS A 62 23.35 9.47 23.05
CA LYS A 62 24.31 8.81 23.98
C LYS A 62 24.32 9.55 25.33
N ASP A 63 23.79 8.84 26.32
CA ASP A 63 24.15 8.80 27.74
C ASP A 63 24.83 10.03 28.37
N GLU A 64 24.12 10.70 29.27
CA GLU A 64 24.56 11.49 30.46
C GLU A 64 23.39 12.45 30.75
N GLU A 65 22.70 12.46 31.89
CA GLU A 65 23.22 12.63 33.23
C GLU A 65 22.05 12.38 34.21
N VAL A 66 21.92 11.13 34.66
CA VAL A 66 21.33 10.84 35.97
C VAL A 66 22.28 11.46 36.99
N SER A 67 22.02 12.68 37.47
CA SER A 67 22.64 13.21 38.72
C SER A 67 22.02 14.48 39.30
N ASN A 68 21.42 15.39 38.52
CA ASN A 68 21.10 16.74 39.05
C ASN A 68 19.64 16.99 39.45
N ALA A 69 18.93 15.97 39.96
CA ALA A 69 17.59 16.12 40.56
C ALA A 69 17.56 15.97 42.09
N PHE A 70 18.70 15.69 42.75
CA PHE A 70 18.76 15.55 44.21
C PHE A 70 19.29 16.80 44.94
N ALA A 71 19.75 17.82 44.21
CA ALA A 71 20.36 19.02 44.80
C ALA A 71 19.40 20.22 45.01
N ALA A 72 18.12 20.10 44.65
CA ALA A 72 17.14 21.20 44.70
C ALA A 72 15.92 20.92 45.61
N MET A 73 16.01 19.93 46.50
CA MET A 73 15.00 19.68 47.54
C MET A 73 15.63 19.70 48.93
N PHE A 74 15.96 20.92 49.37
CA PHE A 74 16.03 21.36 50.77
C PHE A 74 17.33 21.04 51.54
N GLY A 75 18.33 21.92 51.61
CA GLY A 75 18.27 23.38 51.39
C GLY A 75 17.41 24.07 52.45
#